data_AF-A0A842SP34-F1
#
_entry.id   AF-A0A842SP34-F1
#
_cell.length_a   1.000
_cell.length_b   1.000
_cell.length_c   1.000
_cell.angle_alpha   90.00
_cell.angle_beta   90.00
_cell.angle_gamma   90.00
#
_symmetry.space_group_name_H-M   'P 1'
#
loop_
_entity.id
_entity.type
_entity.pdbx_description
1 polymer ?
#
loop_
_entity_poly.entity_id
_entity_poly.type
_entity_poly.pdbx_seq_one_letter_code
_entity_poly.pdbx_strand_id
1 'polypeptide(L)' 'MENPNSNPLWLILVETAKELPLYNAHKAYVRDNILSENPDITIEEISHRLDMPVGEAMVILWELKKS' A
#
# COMPACT_ATOMS: atom_id res chain seq x y z
N MET A 1 -16.34 -5.56 3.03
CA MET A 1 -15.14 -6.03 2.31
C MET A 1 -14.91 -7.48 2.69
N GLU A 2 -14.79 -8.39 1.74
CA GLU A 2 -14.29 -9.75 2.01
C GLU A 2 -12.95 -9.66 2.74
N ASN A 3 -12.68 -10.59 3.67
CA ASN A 3 -11.39 -10.68 4.34
C ASN A 3 -10.35 -11.12 3.31
N PRO A 4 -9.44 -10.26 2.82
CA PRO A 4 -8.55 -10.65 1.74
C PRO A 4 -7.51 -11.68 2.21
N ASN A 5 -7.37 -11.91 3.53
CA ASN A 5 -6.55 -12.98 4.07
C ASN A 5 -7.08 -14.40 3.74
N SER A 6 -8.31 -14.54 3.23
CA SER A 6 -8.81 -15.82 2.70
C SER A 6 -8.33 -16.10 1.26
N ASN A 7 -7.73 -15.12 0.58
CA ASN A 7 -7.20 -15.26 -0.77
C ASN A 7 -5.67 -15.51 -0.72
N PRO A 8 -5.17 -16.68 -1.17
CA PRO A 8 -3.74 -16.98 -1.13
C PRO A 8 -2.89 -16.02 -1.99
N LEU A 9 -3.43 -15.46 -3.07
CA LEU A 9 -2.73 -14.46 -3.89
C LEU A 9 -2.50 -13.15 -3.14
N TRP A 10 -3.43 -12.78 -2.25
CA TRP A 10 -3.26 -11.61 -1.40
C TRP A 10 -2.12 -11.81 -0.40
N LEU A 11 -2.03 -13.00 0.21
CA LEU A 11 -0.94 -13.31 1.15
C LEU A 11 0.43 -13.24 0.46
N ILE A 12 0.55 -13.82 -0.74
CA ILE A 12 1.78 -13.76 -1.56
C ILE A 12 2.12 -12.32 -1.92
N LEU A 13 1.12 -11.51 -2.27
CA LEU A 13 1.34 -10.09 -2.57
C LEU A 13 1.86 -9.32 -1.35
N VAL A 14 1.24 -9.52 -0.18
CA VAL A 14 1.66 -8.85 1.06
C VAL A 14 3.08 -9.23 1.43
N GLU A 15 3.42 -10.52 1.34
CA GLU A 15 4.79 -11.00 1.53
C GLU A 15 5.75 -10.32 0.54
N THR A 16 5.45 -10.41 -0.75
CA THR A 16 6.31 -9.87 -1.83
C THR A 16 6.51 -8.36 -1.72
N ALA A 17 5.45 -7.60 -1.42
CA ALA A 17 5.53 -6.15 -1.29
C ALA A 17 6.39 -5.72 -0.10
N LYS A 18 6.28 -6.43 1.03
CA LYS A 18 7.03 -6.11 2.25
C LYS A 18 8.52 -6.36 2.15
N GLU A 19 8.93 -7.26 1.25
CA GLU A 19 10.34 -7.51 0.95
C GLU A 19 10.97 -6.41 0.05
N LEU A 20 10.18 -5.48 -0.49
CA LEU A 20 10.73 -4.36 -1.27
C LEU A 20 11.55 -3.43 -0.37
N PRO A 21 12.78 -3.03 -0.78
CA PRO A 21 13.69 -2.27 0.08
C PRO A 21 13.11 -0.96 0.64
N LEU A 22 12.22 -0.31 -0.11
CA LEU A 22 11.64 0.98 0.25
C LEU A 22 10.25 0.86 0.91
N TYR A 23 9.71 -0.34 1.11
CA TYR A 23 8.35 -0.55 1.59
C TYR A 23 8.01 0.27 2.85
N ASN A 24 8.88 0.19 3.87
CA ASN A 24 8.65 0.89 5.13
C ASN A 24 8.74 2.42 4.97
N ALA A 25 9.64 2.92 4.11
CA ALA A 25 9.79 4.34 3.84
C ALA A 25 8.60 4.88 3.05
N HIS A 26 8.18 4.17 2.01
CA HIS A 26 6.97 4.49 1.24
C HIS A 26 5.72 4.47 2.13
N LYS A 27 5.56 3.46 2.99
CA LYS A 27 4.42 3.38 3.92
C LYS A 27 4.35 4.58 4.87
N ALA A 28 5.49 4.96 5.48
CA ALA A 28 5.57 6.11 6.35
C ALA A 28 5.25 7.41 5.59
N TYR A 29 5.81 7.60 4.40
CA TYR A 29 5.56 8.77 3.58
C TYR A 29 4.09 8.89 3.14
N VAL A 30 3.48 7.78 2.71
CA VAL A 30 2.05 7.72 2.36
C VAL A 30 1.18 8.12 3.55
N ARG A 31 1.46 7.60 4.74
CA ARG A 31 0.71 7.93 5.97
C ARG A 31 0.85 9.42 6.32
N ASP A 32 2.09 9.90 6.38
CA ASP A 32 2.39 11.20 7.01
C ASP A 32 2.18 12.38 6.06
N ASN A 33 2.30 12.18 4.75
CA ASN A 33 2.24 13.26 3.76
C ASN A 33 1.06 13.08 2.82
N ILE A 34 0.93 11.93 2.16
CA ILE A 34 -0.06 11.76 1.09
C ILE A 34 -1.49 11.67 1.64
N LEU A 35 -1.75 10.77 2.59
CA LEU A 35 -3.10 10.58 3.14
C LEU A 35 -3.53 11.75 4.02
N SER A 36 -2.59 12.42 4.68
CA SER A 36 -2.88 13.64 5.43
C SER A 36 -3.33 14.78 4.52
N GLU A 37 -2.82 14.85 3.27
CA GLU A 37 -3.21 15.85 2.26
C GLU A 37 -4.48 15.45 1.51
N ASN A 38 -4.58 14.18 1.09
CA ASN A 38 -5.68 13.64 0.30
C ASN A 38 -6.06 12.23 0.78
N PRO A 39 -7.06 12.11 1.68
CA PRO A 39 -7.53 10.82 2.20
C PRO A 39 -8.15 9.91 1.14
N ASP A 40 -8.61 10.47 0.02
CA ASP A 40 -9.35 9.76 -1.05
C ASP A 40 -8.46 9.37 -2.23
N ILE A 41 -7.13 9.54 -2.12
CA ILE A 41 -6.18 9.18 -3.17
C ILE A 41 -6.29 7.68 -3.54
N THR A 42 -6.17 7.40 -4.84
CA THR A 42 -6.23 6.04 -5.39
C THR A 42 -4.89 5.31 -5.30
N ILE A 43 -4.91 3.99 -5.47
CA ILE A 43 -3.71 3.14 -5.47
C ILE A 43 -2.82 3.50 -6.66
N GLU A 44 -3.43 3.74 -7.82
CA GLU A 44 -2.77 4.09 -9.07
C GLU A 44 -2.06 5.45 -8.97
N GLU A 45 -2.70 6.44 -8.34
CA GLU A 45 -2.09 7.76 -8.10
C GLU A 45 -0.89 7.67 -7.15
N ILE A 46 -0.96 6.86 -6.08
CA ILE A 46 0.19 6.62 -5.19
C ILE A 46 1.33 5.94 -5.93
N SER A 47 1.02 4.88 -6.68
CA SER A 47 1.98 4.13 -7.48
C SER A 47 2.72 5.05 -8.45
N HIS A 48 1.99 5.92 -9.14
CA HIS A 48 2.59 6.89 -10.06
C HIS A 48 3.39 7.99 -9.35
N ARG A 49 2.88 8.56 -8.25
CA ARG A 49 3.53 9.66 -7.51
C ARG A 49 4.86 9.24 -6.90
N LEU A 50 5.00 7.99 -6.48
CA LEU A 50 6.17 7.47 -5.77
C LEU A 50 7.03 6.52 -6.61
N ASP A 51 6.70 6.34 -7.89
CA ASP A 51 7.39 5.42 -8.80
C ASP A 51 7.56 4.01 -8.18
N MET A 52 6.47 3.50 -7.59
CA MET A 52 6.43 2.20 -6.92
C MET A 52 5.49 1.22 -7.64
N PRO A 53 5.68 -0.10 -7.52
CA PRO A 53 4.73 -1.07 -8.04
C PRO A 53 3.31 -0.87 -7.48
N VAL A 54 2.28 -1.02 -8.32
CA VAL A 54 0.86 -0.95 -7.90
C VAL A 54 0.55 -1.92 -6.75
N GLY A 55 1.17 -3.10 -6.78
CA GLY A 55 1.05 -4.09 -5.71
C GLY A 55 1.55 -3.58 -4.35
N GLU A 56 2.64 -2.81 -4.33
CA GLU A 56 3.18 -2.18 -3.13
C GLU A 56 2.20 -1.13 -2.59
N ALA A 57 1.73 -0.24 -3.46
CA ALA A 57 0.77 0.81 -3.11
C ALA A 57 -0.54 0.22 -2.54
N MET A 58 -1.01 -0.88 -3.12
CA MET A 58 -2.23 -1.57 -2.67
C MET A 58 -2.10 -2.11 -1.25
N VAL A 59 -0.97 -2.77 -0.95
CA VAL A 59 -0.72 -3.31 0.40
C VAL A 59 -0.57 -2.18 1.41
N ILE A 60 0.19 -1.13 1.09
CA ILE A 60 0.37 0.04 1.95
C ILE A 60 -0.98 0.67 2.33
N LEU A 61 -1.81 1.00 1.33
CA LEU A 61 -3.11 1.63 1.57
C LEU A 61 -4.04 0.74 2.40
N TRP A 62 -4.06 -0.57 2.13
CA TRP A 62 -4.86 -1.51 2.88
C TRP A 62 -4.43 -1.59 4.35
N GLU A 63 -3.12 -1.61 4.63
CA GLU A 63 -2.61 -1.65 6.01
C GLU A 63 -2.90 -0.35 6.77
N LEU A 64 -2.80 0.80 6.11
CA LEU A 64 -3.07 2.10 6.71
C LEU A 64 -4.55 2.32 6.99
N LYS A 65 -5.47 1.80 6.15
CA LYS A 65 -6.92 1.87 6.39
C LYS A 65 -7.42 0.94 7.51
N LYS A 66 -6.60 -0.02 7.94
CA LYS A 66 -6.91 -0.94 9.06
C LYS A 66 -6.44 -0.43 10.43
N SER A 67 -5.57 0.58 10.45
CA SER A 67 -4.95 1.14 11.67
C SER A 67 -5.81 2.26 12.24
#